data_AF-A0A3S0FDT0-F1
#
_entry.id   AF-A0A3S0FDT0-F1
#
_cell.length_a   1.000
_cell.length_b   1.000
_cell.length_c   1.000
_cell.angle_alpha   90.00
_cell.angle_beta   90.00
_cell.angle_gamma   90.00
#
_symmetry.space_group_name_H-M   'P 1'
#
loop_
_entity.id
_entity.type
_entity.pdbx_description
1 polymer ?
#
loop_
_entity_poly.entity_id
_entity_poly.type
_entity_poly.pdbx_seq_one_letter_code
_entity_poly.pdbx_strand_id
1 'polypeptide(L)'
;MAERTFKITNGPDKPALQWAVAYPDRERVHFGLENDGLDVQVLRMDELSDGFSFKLEGVIASGSMKGAPFQAAYSIENRGGTLSVTSAA
;
A
#
# COMPACT_ATOMS: atom_id res chain seq x y z
N MET A 1 2.17 -4.77 20.07
CA MET A 1 1.98 -4.25 18.69
C MET A 1 1.91 -5.47 17.79
N ALA A 2 0.80 -5.68 17.10
CA ALA A 2 0.69 -6.78 16.15
C ALA A 2 1.03 -6.24 14.77
N GLU A 3 2.08 -6.77 14.17
CA GLU A 3 2.45 -6.43 12.79
C GLU A 3 2.00 -7.59 11.90
N ARG A 4 1.16 -7.29 10.90
CA ARG A 4 0.66 -8.28 9.94
C ARG A 4 1.24 -7.96 8.58
N THR A 5 2.10 -8.85 8.09
CA THR A 5 2.70 -8.72 6.75
C THR A 5 1.91 -9.53 5.74
N PHE A 6 1.58 -8.89 4.62
CA PHE A 6 0.89 -9.44 3.49
C PHE A 6 1.77 -9.35 2.25
N LYS A 7 1.65 -10.34 1.37
CA LYS A 7 2.32 -10.34 0.07
C LYS A 7 1.39 -9.75 -0.98
N ILE A 8 1.86 -8.71 -1.68
CA ILE A 8 1.16 -8.09 -2.80
C ILE A 8 1.40 -8.96 -4.03
N THR A 9 0.33 -9.48 -4.60
CA THR A 9 0.35 -10.27 -5.84
C THR A 9 -0.01 -9.44 -7.06
N ASN A 10 -0.80 -8.38 -6.87
CA ASN A 10 -1.15 -7.45 -7.93
C ASN A 10 -1.44 -6.06 -7.35
N GLY A 11 -0.67 -5.07 -7.75
CA GLY A 11 -0.84 -3.69 -7.30
C GLY A 11 -1.20 -2.70 -8.42
N PRO A 12 -1.44 -1.44 -8.05
CA PRO A 12 -1.71 -0.35 -8.99
C PRO A 12 -0.48 0.03 -9.84
N ASP A 13 -0.72 0.67 -10.97
CA ASP A 13 0.35 1.26 -11.77
C ASP A 13 0.89 2.56 -11.16
N LYS A 14 2.10 2.97 -11.58
CA LYS A 14 2.75 4.22 -11.16
C LYS A 14 1.83 5.46 -11.20
N PRO A 15 1.06 5.74 -12.28
CA PRO A 15 0.14 6.89 -12.29
C PRO A 15 -0.95 6.80 -11.22
N ALA A 16 -1.50 5.61 -10.95
CA ALA A 16 -2.51 5.45 -9.91
C ALA A 16 -1.93 5.70 -8.51
N LEU A 17 -0.68 5.28 -8.26
CA LEU A 17 0.02 5.63 -7.02
C LEU A 17 0.28 7.13 -6.89
N GLN A 18 0.71 7.78 -7.98
CA GLN A 18 0.92 9.22 -8.00
C GLN A 18 -0.37 9.99 -7.70
N TRP A 19 -1.50 9.54 -8.25
CA TRP A 19 -2.81 10.14 -8.00
C TRP A 19 -3.28 9.91 -6.58
N ALA A 20 -3.08 8.70 -6.04
CA ALA A 20 -3.41 8.39 -4.65
C ALA A 20 -2.65 9.27 -3.65
N VAL A 21 -1.36 9.52 -3.89
CA VAL A 21 -0.54 10.40 -3.04
C VAL A 21 -0.94 11.87 -3.22
N ALA A 22 -1.27 12.28 -4.44
CA ALA A 22 -1.70 13.66 -4.73
C ALA A 22 -3.08 13.98 -4.16
N TYR A 23 -3.99 12.99 -4.10
CA TYR A 23 -5.37 13.14 -3.66
C TYR A 23 -5.79 12.06 -2.67
N PRO A 24 -5.14 11.97 -1.48
CA PRO A 24 -5.35 10.86 -0.55
C PRO A 24 -6.79 10.74 -0.06
N ASP A 25 -7.53 11.84 0.10
CA ASP A 25 -8.94 11.80 0.51
C ASP A 25 -9.91 11.33 -0.57
N ARG A 26 -9.48 11.33 -1.84
CA ARG A 26 -10.33 11.02 -3.01
C ARG A 26 -9.97 9.69 -3.66
N GLU A 27 -8.69 9.38 -3.76
CA GLU A 27 -8.15 8.23 -4.48
C GLU A 27 -7.64 7.18 -3.49
N ARG A 28 -8.33 6.02 -3.46
CA ARG A 28 -7.90 4.86 -2.67
C ARG A 28 -7.24 3.86 -3.58
N VAL A 29 -6.20 3.22 -3.07
CA VAL A 29 -5.44 2.20 -3.79
C VAL A 29 -5.90 0.83 -3.35
N HIS A 30 -6.27 0.00 -4.31
CA HIS A 30 -6.55 -1.41 -4.07
C HIS A 30 -5.28 -2.24 -4.30
N PHE A 31 -4.84 -2.96 -3.28
CA PHE A 31 -3.78 -3.96 -3.39
C PHE A 31 -4.39 -5.36 -3.38
N GLY A 32 -4.17 -6.11 -4.46
CA GLY A 32 -4.41 -7.54 -4.51
C GLY A 32 -3.36 -8.27 -3.70
N LEU A 33 -3.80 -9.03 -2.71
CA LEU A 33 -2.99 -9.94 -1.91
C LEU A 33 -3.32 -11.38 -2.31
N GLU A 34 -2.51 -12.34 -1.88
CA GLU A 34 -2.66 -13.75 -2.29
C GLU A 34 -4.02 -14.38 -1.94
N ASN A 35 -4.63 -13.94 -0.85
CA ASN A 35 -5.90 -14.51 -0.35
C ASN A 35 -7.05 -13.49 -0.29
N ASP A 36 -6.77 -12.20 -0.47
CA ASP A 36 -7.76 -11.12 -0.29
C ASP A 36 -7.32 -9.82 -0.98
N GLY A 37 -8.21 -8.83 -1.08
CA GLY A 37 -7.89 -7.51 -1.59
C GLY A 37 -7.99 -6.45 -0.49
N LEU A 38 -7.01 -5.54 -0.41
CA LEU A 38 -6.95 -4.52 0.64
C LEU A 38 -6.93 -3.11 0.05
N ASP A 39 -7.95 -2.30 0.38
CA ASP A 39 -7.91 -0.88 0.04
C ASP A 39 -7.16 -0.09 1.10
N VAL A 40 -6.25 0.74 0.62
CA VAL A 40 -5.42 1.59 1.44
C VAL A 40 -5.43 3.03 0.94
N GLN A 41 -5.25 3.95 1.86
CA GLN A 41 -5.05 5.36 1.60
C GLN A 41 -3.55 5.65 1.72
N VAL A 42 -2.90 5.89 0.58
CA VAL A 42 -1.48 6.20 0.54
C VAL A 42 -1.30 7.67 0.91
N LEU A 43 -0.59 7.92 2.01
CA LEU A 43 -0.30 9.29 2.48
C LEU A 43 1.08 9.75 2.01
N ARG A 44 2.01 8.80 1.84
CA ARG A 44 3.38 9.06 1.45
C ARG A 44 3.88 7.98 0.51
N MET A 45 4.67 8.40 -0.47
CA MET A 45 5.38 7.54 -1.40
C MET A 45 6.82 8.04 -1.56
N ASP A 46 7.77 7.17 -1.25
CA ASP A 46 9.20 7.42 -1.47
C ASP A 46 9.69 6.45 -2.55
N GLU A 47 10.16 7.01 -3.67
CA GLU A 47 10.79 6.24 -4.75
C GLU A 47 12.21 5.84 -4.32
N LEU A 48 12.52 4.55 -4.45
CA LEU A 48 13.86 4.00 -4.19
C LEU A 48 14.75 4.23 -5.43
N SER A 49 16.07 4.18 -5.22
CA SER A 49 17.08 4.53 -6.23
C SER A 49 16.99 3.77 -7.57
N ASP A 50 16.34 2.61 -7.59
CA ASP A 50 16.13 1.80 -8.79
C ASP A 50 15.01 2.36 -9.72
N GLY A 51 14.25 3.37 -9.29
CA GLY A 51 13.20 4.02 -10.11
C GLY A 51 11.91 3.20 -10.33
N PHE A 52 11.92 1.93 -9.92
CA PHE A 52 10.78 1.01 -10.01
C PHE A 52 10.28 0.50 -8.66
N SER A 53 11.08 0.69 -7.60
CA SER A 53 10.71 0.30 -6.24
C SER A 53 10.24 1.53 -5.46
N PHE A 54 9.17 1.37 -4.70
CA PHE A 54 8.50 2.43 -3.96
C PHE A 54 8.22 1.95 -2.54
N LYS A 55 8.53 2.80 -1.58
CA LYS A 55 8.05 2.67 -0.21
C LYS A 55 6.77 3.49 -0.08
N LEU A 56 5.69 2.84 0.28
CA LEU A 56 4.38 3.45 0.48
C LEU A 56 4.06 3.44 1.96
N GLU A 57 3.53 4.55 2.47
CA GLU A 57 3.08 4.65 3.85
C GLU A 57 1.71 5.30 3.87
N GLY A 58 0.86 4.87 4.80
CA GLY A 58 -0.48 5.43 4.91
C GLY A 58 -1.34 4.70 5.92
N VAL A 59 -2.64 4.71 5.68
CA VAL A 59 -3.63 4.03 6.55
C VAL A 59 -4.52 3.09 5.75
N ILE A 60 -4.95 2.01 6.39
CA ILE A 60 -5.91 1.08 5.79
C ILE A 60 -7.28 1.75 5.71
N ALA A 61 -7.88 1.74 4.51
CA ALA A 61 -9.18 2.39 4.27
C ALA A 61 -10.37 1.42 4.44
N SER A 62 -10.13 0.12 4.31
CA SER A 62 -11.16 -0.93 4.27
C SER A 62 -10.83 -2.14 5.14
N GLY A 63 -11.86 -2.93 5.50
CA GLY A 63 -11.71 -4.20 6.22
C GLY A 63 -11.49 -4.05 7.74
N SER A 64 -11.14 -5.16 8.38
CA SER A 64 -11.04 -5.26 9.85
C SER A 64 -9.89 -4.46 10.46
N MET A 65 -8.99 -3.94 9.64
CA MET A 65 -7.83 -3.13 10.05
C MET A 65 -7.99 -1.66 9.66
N LYS A 66 -9.20 -1.22 9.28
CA LYS A 66 -9.46 0.17 8.89
C LYS A 66 -8.97 1.16 9.95
N GLY A 67 -8.21 2.15 9.51
CA GLY A 67 -7.58 3.16 10.35
C GLY A 67 -6.21 2.76 10.91
N ALA A 68 -5.77 1.52 10.74
CA ALA A 68 -4.43 1.11 11.13
C ALA A 68 -3.38 1.69 10.16
N PRO A 69 -2.23 2.17 10.65
CA PRO A 69 -1.12 2.56 9.79
C PRO A 69 -0.54 1.33 9.08
N PHE A 70 -0.13 1.52 7.84
CA PHE A 70 0.58 0.52 7.05
C PHE A 70 1.85 1.09 6.42
N GLN A 71 2.79 0.20 6.15
CA GLN A 71 3.95 0.44 5.31
C GLN A 71 4.01 -0.66 4.26
N ALA A 72 4.27 -0.31 3.01
CA ALA A 72 4.45 -1.29 1.93
C ALA A 72 5.74 -1.00 1.16
N ALA A 73 6.45 -2.07 0.81
CA ALA A 73 7.51 -2.06 -0.18
C ALA A 73 6.94 -2.65 -1.48
N TYR A 74 6.73 -1.80 -2.48
CA TYR A 74 6.05 -2.14 -3.72
C TYR A 74 6.96 -1.89 -4.93
N SER A 75 7.00 -2.82 -5.87
CA SER A 75 7.71 -2.64 -7.15
C SER A 75 6.70 -2.64 -8.31
N ILE A 76 6.74 -1.59 -9.13
CA ILE A 76 5.88 -1.49 -10.33
C ILE A 76 6.32 -2.44 -11.44
N GLU A 77 7.58 -2.91 -11.45
CA GLU A 77 8.09 -3.84 -12.47
C GLU A 77 7.32 -5.15 -12.45
N ASN A 78 7.13 -5.70 -11.24
CA ASN A 78 6.44 -6.97 -11.04
C ASN A 78 5.03 -6.78 -10.48
N ARG A 79 4.57 -5.53 -10.35
CA ARG A 79 3.32 -5.13 -9.67
C ARG A 79 3.11 -5.87 -8.34
N GLY A 80 4.20 -6.05 -7.60
CA GLY A 80 4.28 -6.96 -6.47
C GLY A 80 5.16 -6.40 -5.37
N GLY A 81 5.06 -7.00 -4.18
CA GLY A 81 5.73 -6.46 -3.02
C GLY A 81 5.25 -7.04 -1.71
N THR A 82 5.51 -6.30 -0.64
CA THR A 82 5.09 -6.64 0.73
C THR A 82 4.42 -5.45 1.38
N LEU A 83 3.38 -5.71 2.17
CA LEU A 83 2.61 -4.72 2.90
C LEU A 83 2.52 -5.16 4.36
N SER A 84 3.09 -4.36 5.26
CA SER A 84 3.00 -4.56 6.71
C SER A 84 1.99 -3.57 7.31
N VAL A 85 1.01 -4.09 8.03
CA VAL A 85 0.05 -3.31 8.80
C VAL A 85 0.43 -3.37 10.27
N THR A 86 0.57 -2.21 10.91
CA THR A 86 0.79 -2.12 12.35
C THR A 86 -0.52 -1.76 13.02
N SER A 87 -1.17 -2.72 13.69
CA SER A 87 -2.32 -2.41 14.55
C SER A 87 -1.86 -2.18 15.98
N ALA A 88 -2.24 -1.04 16.55
CA ALA A 88 -2.27 -0.86 18.01
C ALA A 88 -3.43 -1.71 18.53
N ALA A 89 -3.13 -2.65 19.43
CA ALA A 89 -4.12 -3.50 20.09
C ALA A 89 -4.91 -2.71 21.13
#